data_AF-A0A0F7LUZ8-F1
#
_entry.id   AF-A0A0F7LUZ8-F1
#
_cell.length_a   1.000
_cell.length_b   1.000
_cell.length_c   1.000
_cell.angle_alpha   90.00
_cell.angle_beta   90.00
_cell.angle_gamma   90.00
#
_symmetry.space_group_name_H-M   'P 1'
#
loop_
_entity.id
_entity.type
_entity.pdbx_description
1 polymer ?
#
loop_
_entity_poly.entity_id
_entity_poly.type
_entity_poly.pdbx_seq_one_letter_code
_entity_poly.pdbx_strand_id
1 'polypeptide(L)' 'MTTLAESRSPMIITQNGEAKAVIQDIASYEQTKETIALLKILALGQQQVKTGEITPVKDVIHRLKNKEKFT' A
#
# COMPACT_ATOMS: atom_id res chain seq x y z
N MET A 1 25.12 21.29 -0.85
CA MET A 1 24.36 20.64 0.24
C MET A 1 23.12 20.05 -0.40
N THR A 2 23.06 18.74 -0.61
CA THR A 2 21.86 18.07 -1.16
C THR A 2 20.79 17.99 -0.08
N THR A 3 19.54 18.30 -0.44
CA THR A 3 18.43 18.28 0.51
C THR A 3 17.92 16.86 0.78
N LEU A 4 17.16 16.67 1.86
CA LEU A 4 16.53 15.38 2.18
C LEU A 4 15.57 14.91 1.08
N ALA A 5 14.90 15.88 0.42
CA ALA A 5 14.01 15.64 -0.71
C ALA A 5 14.75 15.16 -1.98
N GLU A 6 15.96 15.69 -2.22
CA GLU A 6 16.81 15.30 -3.36
C GLU A 6 17.44 13.93 -3.16
N SER A 7 17.96 13.65 -1.95
CA SER A 7 18.65 12.40 -1.65
C SER A 7 17.71 11.22 -1.44
N ARG A 8 16.44 11.48 -1.11
CA ARG A 8 15.41 10.47 -0.78
C ARG A 8 15.86 9.46 0.28
N SER A 9 16.89 9.79 1.04
CA SER A 9 17.49 8.95 2.07
C SER A 9 17.06 9.50 3.44
N PRO A 10 16.57 8.65 4.36
CA PRO A 10 16.17 9.10 5.68
C PRO A 10 17.38 9.55 6.52
N MET A 11 17.21 10.58 7.34
CA MET A 11 18.17 11.01 8.34
C MET A 11 17.82 10.41 9.69
N ILE A 12 18.80 9.84 10.38
CA ILE A 12 18.64 9.25 11.72
C ILE A 12 19.19 10.23 12.77
N ILE A 13 18.42 10.51 13.81
CA ILE A 13 18.85 11.30 14.97
C ILE A 13 19.19 10.34 16.11
N THR A 14 20.42 10.44 16.62
CA THR A 14 20.90 9.63 17.75
C THR A 14 21.07 10.46 19.02
N GLN A 15 20.81 9.86 20.17
CA GLN A 15 21.14 10.41 21.49
C GLN A 15 21.98 9.38 22.26
N ASN A 16 23.15 9.78 22.76
CA ASN A 16 24.10 8.88 23.43
C ASN A 16 24.48 7.63 22.61
N GLY A 17 24.53 7.75 21.28
CA GLY A 17 24.83 6.62 20.38
C GLY A 17 23.62 5.75 20.02
N GLU A 18 22.43 6.01 20.58
CA GLU A 18 21.21 5.27 20.26
C GLU A 18 20.30 6.05 19.31
N ALA A 19 19.77 5.41 18.27
CA ALA A 19 18.77 6.02 17.39
C ALA A 19 17.47 6.34 18.16
N LYS A 20 16.98 7.57 18.04
CA LYS A 20 15.76 8.07 18.72
C LYS A 20 14.69 8.57 17.77
N ALA A 21 15.06 9.09 16.60
CA ALA A 21 14.11 9.58 15.61
C ALA A 21 14.65 9.42 14.18
N VAL A 22 13.72 9.45 13.21
CA VAL A 22 14.01 9.44 11.78
C VAL A 22 13.29 10.60 11.13
N ILE A 23 14.01 11.45 10.40
CA ILE A 23 13.43 12.46 9.51
C ILE A 23 13.50 11.93 8.09
N GLN A 24 12.40 12.00 7.35
CA GLN A 24 12.34 11.59 5.96
C GLN A 24 11.50 12.57 5.15
N ASP A 25 11.70 12.56 3.84
CA ASP A 25 10.89 13.29 2.88
C ASP A 25 9.42 12.80 2.89
N ILE A 26 8.48 13.74 2.77
CA ILE A 26 7.04 13.45 2.86
C ILE A 26 6.54 12.59 1.71
N ALA A 27 7.06 12.78 0.50
CA ALA A 27 6.65 11.98 -0.66
C ALA A 27 7.11 10.52 -0.49
N SER A 28 8.31 10.32 0.07
CA SER A 28 8.85 8.99 0.38
C SER A 28 8.05 8.28 1.48
N TYR A 29 7.61 9.02 2.49
CA TYR A 29 6.72 8.51 3.54
C TYR A 29 5.37 8.05 3.00
N GLU A 30 4.70 8.88 2.19
CA GLU A 30 3.40 8.53 1.62
C GLU A 30 3.51 7.36 0.62
N GLN A 31 4.54 7.34 -0.22
CA GLN A 31 4.81 6.20 -1.11
C GLN A 31 4.98 4.88 -0.33
N THR A 32 5.68 4.93 0.80
CA THR A 32 5.84 3.77 1.68
C THR A 32 4.47 3.34 2.25
N LYS A 33 3.64 4.28 2.68
CA LYS A 33 2.28 3.98 3.18
C LYS A 33 1.37 3.38 2.12
N GLU A 34 1.39 3.89 0.89
CA GLU A 34 0.65 3.33 -0.23
C GLU A 34 1.10 1.91 -0.54
N THR A 35 2.42 1.66 -0.54
CA THR A 35 2.99 0.33 -0.74
C THR A 35 2.52 -0.64 0.33
N ILE A 36 2.55 -0.24 1.60
CA ILE A 36 2.04 -1.06 2.71
C ILE A 36 0.53 -1.33 2.56
N ALA A 37 -0.25 -0.34 2.14
CA ALA A 37 -1.68 -0.51 1.90
C ALA A 37 -1.95 -1.53 0.79
N LEU A 38 -1.21 -1.47 -0.31
CA LEU A 38 -1.30 -2.45 -1.40
C LEU A 38 -0.91 -3.86 -0.91
N LEU A 39 0.18 -3.99 -0.15
CA LEU A 39 0.60 -5.28 0.41
C LEU A 39 -0.46 -5.86 1.36
N LYS A 40 -1.16 -5.03 2.14
CA LYS A 40 -2.29 -5.47 2.97
C LYS A 40 -3.46 -5.97 2.12
N ILE A 41 -3.82 -5.26 1.05
CA ILE A 41 -4.88 -5.69 0.11
C ILE A 41 -4.51 -7.06 -0.50
N LEU A 42 -3.26 -7.24 -0.92
CA LEU A 42 -2.79 -8.51 -1.48
C LEU A 42 -2.82 -9.64 -0.45
N ALA A 43 -2.37 -9.39 0.78
CA ALA A 43 -2.41 -10.39 1.86
C ALA A 43 -3.85 -10.82 2.19
N LEU A 44 -4.78 -9.85 2.28
CA LEU A 44 -6.21 -10.12 2.46
C LEU A 44 -6.77 -10.93 1.30
N GLY A 45 -6.48 -10.56 0.06
CA GLY A 45 -6.91 -11.31 -1.12
C GLY A 45 -6.38 -12.74 -1.14
N GLN A 46 -5.11 -12.96 -0.77
CA GLN A 46 -4.55 -14.31 -0.63
C GLN A 46 -5.28 -15.13 0.45
N GLN A 47 -5.65 -14.51 1.56
CA GLN A 47 -6.43 -15.18 2.61
C GLN A 47 -7.83 -15.56 2.09
N GLN A 48 -8.52 -14.66 1.41
CA GLN A 48 -9.84 -14.91 0.82
C GLN A 48 -9.81 -16.07 -0.19
N VAL A 49 -8.77 -16.15 -1.02
CA VAL A 49 -8.58 -17.28 -1.94
C VAL A 49 -8.41 -18.59 -1.17
N LYS A 50 -7.61 -18.61 -0.10
CA LYS A 50 -7.39 -19.80 0.73
C LYS A 50 -8.66 -20.27 1.45
N THR A 51 -9.50 -19.33 1.91
CA THR A 51 -10.76 -19.66 2.61
C THR A 51 -11.93 -19.92 1.67
N GLY A 52 -11.74 -19.79 0.34
CA GLY A 52 -12.79 -19.98 -0.64
C GLY A 52 -13.78 -18.81 -0.74
N GLU A 53 -13.45 -17.65 -0.16
CA GLU A 53 -14.18 -16.39 -0.31
C GLU A 53 -13.95 -15.78 -1.70
N ILE A 54 -14.30 -16.54 -2.74
CA ILE A 54 -14.08 -16.18 -4.14
C ILE A 54 -15.42 -16.13 -4.89
N THR A 55 -15.48 -15.28 -5.91
CA THR A 55 -16.61 -15.26 -6.85
C THR A 55 -16.13 -15.75 -8.22
N PRO A 56 -16.77 -16.77 -8.81
CA PRO A 56 -16.43 -17.21 -10.16
C PRO A 56 -16.52 -16.09 -11.20
N VAL A 57 -15.60 -16.06 -12.15
CA VAL A 57 -15.51 -14.99 -13.16
C VAL A 57 -16.80 -14.83 -13.98
N LYS A 58 -17.48 -15.95 -14.28
CA LYS A 58 -18.78 -15.94 -14.99
C LYS A 58 -19.83 -15.11 -14.25
N ASP A 59 -19.86 -15.18 -12.93
CA ASP A 59 -20.85 -14.50 -12.10
C ASP A 59 -20.51 -13.01 -11.98
N VAL A 60 -19.22 -12.67 -11.93
CA VAL A 60 -18.74 -11.28 -11.99
C VAL A 60 -19.12 -10.62 -13.33
N ILE A 61 -18.87 -11.30 -14.46
CA ILE A 61 -19.23 -10.79 -15.79
C ILE A 61 -20.74 -10.60 -15.90
N HIS A 62 -21.53 -11.57 -15.45
CA HIS A 62 -22.99 -11.48 -15.47
C HIS A 62 -23.48 -10.26 -14.66
N ARG A 63 -22.93 -10.06 -13.45
CA ARG A 63 -23.26 -8.92 -12.59
C ARG A 63 -22.91 -7.57 -13.24
N LEU A 64 -21.74 -7.45 -13.86
CA LEU A 64 -21.31 -6.21 -14.51
C LEU A 64 -22.21 -5.85 -15.70
N LYS A 65 -22.53 -6.83 -16.57
CA LYS A 65 -23.45 -6.64 -17.71
C LYS A 65 -24.87 -6.24 -17.30
N ASN A 66 -25.31 -6.65 -16.11
CA ASN A 66 -26.64 -6.29 -15.61
C ASN A 66 -26.66 -4.92 -14.92
N LYS A 67 -25.52 -4.42 -14.42
CA LYS A 67 -25.41 -3.05 -13.86
C LYS A 67 -25.52 -1.97 -14.94
N GLU A 68 -24.98 -2.23 -16.13
CA GLU A 68 -25.10 -1.32 -17.29
C GLU A 68 -26.55 -1.16 -17.81
N LYS A 69 -27.49 -2.00 -17.35
CA LYS A 69 -28.90 -1.94 -17.77
C LYS A 69 -29.79 -1.03 -16.90
N PHE A 70 -29.23 -0.42 -15.85
CA PHE A 70 -29.93 0.47 -14.92
C PHE A 70 -29.50 1.94 -15.01
N THR A 71 -28.77 2.31 -16.06
CA THR A 71 -28.51 3.70 -16.48
C THR A 71 -29.04 3.87 -17.90
#